data_AF-A0A1F7FA65-F1
#
_entry.id   AF-A0A1F7FA65-F1
#
_cell.length_a   1.000
_cell.length_b   1.000
_cell.length_c   1.000
_cell.angle_alpha   90.00
_cell.angle_beta   90.00
_cell.angle_gamma   90.00
#
_symmetry.space_group_name_H-M   'P 1'
#
loop_
_entity.id
_entity.type
_entity.pdbx_description
1 polymer ?
#
loop_
_entity_poly.entity_id
_entity_poly.type
_entity_poly.pdbx_seq_one_letter_code
_entity_poly.pdbx_strand_id
1 'polypeptide(L)'
;MNDYIFTPVKERMDTLHEDLQEAGTAFLNQTETTTFFVDLSGLHTLNSRSLGALVSLTNKCIKRGRSLVLRNLTPKVEEILTLTNLIRVLRVEKSSGGEFKHSVQSGSILQLDYTTYQGIGVFKFSGTIENSRDSAMFLNIVNKIIHDGQKMLIDMGDIEYIDSLGIGVLVRLFKLIQEGRALVRFFGANAMVRQLLEVNRLTTIIKLYNSRDEALLGWINSAN
;
A
#
# COMPACT_ATOMS: atom_id res chain seq x y z
N MET A 1 -12.96 -21.21 21.27
CA MET A 1 -12.61 -19.79 21.15
C MET A 1 -13.11 -19.40 19.78
N ASN A 2 -14.07 -18.47 19.67
CA ASN A 2 -14.62 -18.11 18.36
C ASN A 2 -13.55 -17.31 17.61
N ASP A 3 -13.17 -17.75 16.41
CA ASP A 3 -12.26 -16.98 15.57
C ASP A 3 -13.04 -15.84 14.90
N TYR A 4 -12.45 -14.64 14.81
CA TYR A 4 -13.01 -13.59 13.97
C TYR A 4 -12.49 -13.77 12.54
N ILE A 5 -13.34 -14.30 11.66
CA ILE A 5 -13.00 -14.65 10.29
C ILE A 5 -13.79 -13.76 9.33
N PHE A 6 -13.09 -13.12 8.40
CA PHE A 6 -13.68 -12.47 7.24
C PHE A 6 -13.33 -13.26 5.98
N THR A 7 -14.35 -13.64 5.23
CA THR A 7 -14.22 -14.29 3.93
C THR A 7 -14.75 -13.33 2.87
N PRO A 8 -13.89 -12.75 2.00
CA PRO A 8 -14.31 -11.91 0.90
C PRO A 8 -15.32 -12.58 -0.03
N VAL A 9 -16.32 -11.81 -0.46
CA VAL A 9 -17.28 -12.22 -1.49
C VAL A 9 -16.64 -12.00 -2.86
N LYS A 10 -16.57 -13.06 -3.69
CA LYS A 10 -15.85 -13.05 -4.97
C LYS A 10 -16.41 -12.02 -5.96
N GLU A 11 -17.70 -11.75 -5.89
CA GLU A 11 -18.41 -10.82 -6.77
C GLU A 11 -18.10 -9.34 -6.47
N ARG A 12 -17.45 -9.04 -5.33
CA ARG A 12 -17.20 -7.68 -4.84
C ARG A 12 -15.70 -7.28 -4.88
N MET A 13 -14.97 -7.73 -5.90
CA MET A 13 -13.51 -7.49 -5.99
C MET A 13 -13.12 -6.01 -6.06
N ASP A 14 -13.93 -5.19 -6.73
CA ASP A 14 -13.64 -3.76 -6.86
C ASP A 14 -13.78 -3.02 -5.52
N THR A 15 -14.66 -3.51 -4.64
CA THR A 15 -14.92 -2.94 -3.30
C THR A 15 -14.21 -3.70 -2.18
N LEU A 16 -13.39 -4.71 -2.49
CA LEU A 16 -12.73 -5.55 -1.48
C LEU A 16 -11.97 -4.74 -0.42
N HIS A 17 -11.33 -3.65 -0.84
CA HIS A 17 -10.61 -2.75 0.06
C HIS A 17 -11.52 -2.07 1.09
N GLU A 18 -12.74 -1.73 0.72
CA GLU A 18 -13.77 -1.14 1.62
C GLU A 18 -14.28 -2.22 2.57
N ASP A 19 -14.63 -3.39 2.05
CA ASP A 19 -15.14 -4.51 2.85
C ASP A 19 -14.09 -4.96 3.90
N LEU A 20 -12.81 -4.99 3.53
CA LEU A 20 -11.71 -5.23 4.46
C LEU A 20 -11.64 -4.15 5.55
N GLN A 21 -11.74 -2.88 5.18
CA GLN A 21 -11.69 -1.77 6.14
C GLN A 21 -12.87 -1.81 7.11
N GLU A 22 -14.07 -2.12 6.64
CA GLU A 22 -15.28 -2.28 7.45
C GLU A 22 -15.12 -3.46 8.43
N ALA A 23 -14.80 -4.65 7.91
CA ALA A 23 -14.63 -5.85 8.72
C ALA A 23 -13.51 -5.70 9.75
N GLY A 24 -12.39 -5.08 9.36
CA GLY A 24 -11.28 -4.79 10.25
C GLY A 24 -11.61 -3.75 11.32
N THR A 25 -12.41 -2.73 11.00
CA THR A 25 -12.88 -1.74 11.99
C THR A 25 -13.79 -2.39 13.02
N ALA A 26 -14.75 -3.21 12.57
CA ALA A 26 -15.61 -4.00 13.46
C ALA A 26 -14.78 -4.92 14.37
N PHE A 27 -13.80 -5.64 13.81
CA PHE A 27 -12.86 -6.46 14.59
C PHE A 27 -12.11 -5.65 15.65
N LEU A 28 -11.55 -4.49 15.28
CA LEU A 28 -10.74 -3.69 16.19
C LEU A 28 -11.55 -3.08 17.34
N ASN A 29 -12.88 -2.97 17.20
CA ASN A 29 -13.78 -2.38 18.20
C ASN A 29 -14.37 -3.41 19.18
N GLN A 30 -14.38 -4.70 18.85
CA GLN A 30 -14.77 -5.77 19.78
C GLN A 30 -13.58 -6.24 20.63
N THR A 31 -13.81 -6.99 21.71
CA THR A 31 -12.76 -7.44 22.67
C THR A 31 -12.65 -8.96 22.85
N GLU A 32 -13.49 -9.73 22.17
CA GLU A 32 -13.63 -11.17 22.34
C GLU A 32 -12.45 -11.94 21.74
N THR A 33 -11.82 -11.39 20.69
CA THR A 33 -10.74 -12.05 19.95
C THR A 33 -9.57 -11.11 19.68
N THR A 34 -8.36 -11.67 19.64
CA THR A 34 -7.11 -10.93 19.42
C THR A 34 -6.55 -11.10 18.01
N THR A 35 -7.11 -12.02 17.22
CA THR A 35 -6.67 -12.32 15.85
C THR A 35 -7.81 -12.15 14.87
N PHE A 36 -7.55 -11.37 13.82
CA PHE A 36 -8.40 -11.22 12.66
C PHE A 36 -7.91 -12.12 11.54
N PHE A 37 -8.68 -13.14 11.19
CA PHE A 37 -8.40 -14.01 10.06
C PHE A 37 -9.07 -13.48 8.80
N VAL A 38 -8.31 -13.39 7.71
CA VAL A 38 -8.83 -13.10 6.37
C VAL A 38 -8.65 -14.35 5.52
N ASP A 39 -9.76 -14.98 5.15
CA ASP A 39 -9.79 -16.19 4.36
C ASP A 39 -9.80 -15.86 2.86
N LEU A 40 -8.70 -16.11 2.16
CA LEU A 40 -8.51 -15.71 0.77
C LEU A 40 -8.83 -16.83 -0.24
N SER A 41 -9.47 -17.91 0.21
CA SER A 41 -9.77 -19.10 -0.62
C SER A 41 -10.55 -18.79 -1.90
N GLY A 42 -11.47 -17.82 -1.84
CA GLY A 42 -12.29 -17.40 -2.97
C GLY A 42 -11.60 -16.46 -3.97
N LEU A 43 -10.40 -15.96 -3.66
CA LEU A 43 -9.76 -14.89 -4.43
C LEU A 43 -8.70 -15.42 -5.38
N HIS A 44 -8.76 -15.01 -6.65
CA HIS A 44 -7.71 -15.31 -7.64
C HIS A 44 -6.77 -14.13 -7.91
N THR A 45 -7.06 -12.95 -7.36
CA THR A 45 -6.26 -11.75 -7.57
C THR A 45 -6.41 -10.79 -6.39
N LEU A 46 -5.45 -9.88 -6.26
CA LEU A 46 -5.52 -8.71 -5.41
C LEU A 46 -5.08 -7.49 -6.23
N ASN A 47 -5.78 -6.39 -6.08
CA ASN A 47 -5.39 -5.09 -6.63
C ASN A 47 -4.63 -4.27 -5.57
N SER A 48 -3.97 -3.20 -6.00
CA SER A 48 -3.22 -2.26 -5.18
C SER A 48 -4.05 -1.74 -4.01
N ARG A 49 -5.35 -1.43 -4.20
CA ARG A 49 -6.25 -0.96 -3.12
C ARG A 49 -6.42 -2.00 -2.02
N SER A 50 -6.71 -3.25 -2.41
CA SER A 50 -6.85 -4.36 -1.47
C SER A 50 -5.54 -4.67 -0.73
N LEU A 51 -4.39 -4.62 -1.43
CA LEU A 51 -3.07 -4.76 -0.81
C LEU A 51 -2.79 -3.64 0.19
N GLY A 52 -3.09 -2.40 -0.18
CA GLY A 52 -2.99 -1.25 0.71
C GLY A 52 -3.86 -1.42 1.95
N ALA A 53 -5.13 -1.83 1.77
CA ALA A 53 -6.05 -2.09 2.88
C ALA A 53 -5.53 -3.18 3.83
N LEU A 54 -5.01 -4.30 3.31
CA LEU A 54 -4.42 -5.37 4.12
C LEU A 54 -3.22 -4.87 4.94
N VAL A 55 -2.33 -4.09 4.33
CA VAL A 55 -1.17 -3.51 5.02
C VAL A 55 -1.61 -2.51 6.10
N SER A 56 -2.52 -1.59 5.77
CA SER A 56 -3.08 -0.62 6.72
C SER A 56 -3.74 -1.29 7.92
N LEU A 57 -4.55 -2.32 7.68
CA LEU A 57 -5.19 -3.10 8.73
C LEU A 57 -4.20 -3.87 9.59
N THR A 58 -3.16 -4.43 8.97
CA THR A 58 -2.06 -5.08 9.70
C THR A 58 -1.39 -4.09 10.65
N ASN A 59 -1.05 -2.88 10.17
CA ASN A 59 -0.47 -1.83 11.00
C ASN A 59 -1.41 -1.42 12.15
N LYS A 60 -2.71 -1.27 11.88
CA LYS A 60 -3.72 -0.95 12.92
C LYS A 60 -3.86 -2.06 13.96
N CYS A 61 -3.82 -3.32 13.54
CA CYS A 61 -3.83 -4.47 14.46
C CYS A 61 -2.60 -4.44 15.37
N ILE A 62 -1.39 -4.31 14.79
CA ILE A 62 -0.13 -4.26 15.54
C ILE A 62 -0.15 -3.12 16.57
N LYS A 63 -0.61 -1.93 16.19
CA LYS A 63 -0.73 -0.77 17.10
C LYS A 63 -1.68 -1.02 18.28
N ARG A 64 -2.65 -1.93 18.16
CA ARG A 64 -3.56 -2.34 19.24
C ARG A 64 -3.15 -3.65 19.93
N GLY A 65 -1.94 -4.17 19.67
CA GLY A 65 -1.47 -5.44 20.22
C GLY A 65 -2.24 -6.66 19.69
N ARG A 66 -2.87 -6.52 18.52
CA ARG A 66 -3.66 -7.57 17.84
C ARG A 66 -2.95 -8.07 16.59
N SER A 67 -3.43 -9.17 16.03
CA SER A 67 -2.88 -9.77 14.83
C SER A 67 -3.90 -9.80 13.69
N LEU A 68 -3.42 -9.60 12.47
CA LEU A 68 -4.14 -9.94 11.25
C LEU A 68 -3.39 -11.09 10.57
N VAL A 69 -4.10 -12.15 10.21
CA VAL A 69 -3.54 -13.36 9.59
C VAL A 69 -4.31 -13.69 8.32
N LEU A 70 -3.60 -13.80 7.20
CA LEU A 70 -4.15 -14.28 5.94
C LEU A 70 -4.07 -15.80 5.90
N ARG A 71 -5.13 -16.47 5.45
CA ARG A 71 -5.15 -17.93 5.29
C ARG A 71 -5.79 -18.35 3.99
N ASN A 72 -5.57 -19.62 3.62
CA ASN A 72 -6.11 -20.23 2.40
C ASN A 72 -5.81 -19.43 1.13
N LEU A 73 -4.58 -18.94 0.97
CA LEU A 73 -4.17 -18.22 -0.23
C LEU A 73 -4.27 -19.13 -1.45
N THR A 74 -4.83 -18.61 -2.54
CA THR A 74 -4.69 -19.27 -3.85
C THR A 74 -3.28 -19.03 -4.42
N PRO A 75 -2.78 -19.90 -5.32
CA PRO A 75 -1.43 -19.74 -5.90
C PRO A 75 -1.20 -18.37 -6.54
N LYS A 76 -2.23 -17.79 -7.16
CA LYS A 76 -2.13 -16.48 -7.81
C LYS A 76 -2.04 -15.33 -6.80
N VAL A 77 -2.75 -15.43 -5.67
CA VAL A 77 -2.65 -14.46 -4.58
C VAL A 77 -1.27 -14.54 -3.92
N GLU A 78 -0.76 -15.75 -3.70
CA GLU A 78 0.59 -15.97 -3.16
C GLU A 78 1.68 -15.38 -4.07
N GLU A 79 1.55 -15.57 -5.39
CA GLU A 79 2.43 -14.95 -6.39
C GLU A 79 2.41 -13.42 -6.28
N ILE A 80 1.22 -12.80 -6.18
CA ILE A 80 1.08 -11.35 -6.03
C ILE A 80 1.75 -10.85 -4.74
N LEU A 81 1.54 -11.51 -3.60
CA LEU A 81 2.17 -11.12 -2.33
C LEU A 81 3.69 -11.29 -2.35
N THR A 82 4.18 -12.28 -3.09
CA THR A 82 5.61 -12.52 -3.29
C THR A 82 6.23 -11.44 -4.18
N LEU A 83 5.63 -11.18 -5.35
CA LEU A 83 6.09 -10.17 -6.29
C LEU A 83 6.03 -8.75 -5.69
N THR A 84 5.06 -8.48 -4.82
CA THR A 84 4.96 -7.20 -4.09
C THR A 84 5.84 -7.11 -2.86
N ASN A 85 6.55 -8.21 -2.52
CA ASN A 85 7.35 -8.35 -1.31
C ASN A 85 6.54 -8.14 0.00
N LEU A 86 5.21 -8.24 -0.07
CA LEU A 86 4.29 -8.03 1.05
C LEU A 86 4.13 -9.26 1.94
N ILE A 87 4.55 -10.45 1.50
CA ILE A 87 4.53 -11.68 2.32
C ILE A 87 5.34 -11.56 3.63
N ARG A 88 6.21 -10.55 3.72
CA ARG A 88 7.02 -10.25 4.92
C ARG A 88 6.36 -9.25 5.86
N VAL A 89 5.45 -8.43 5.33
CA VAL A 89 4.67 -7.44 6.08
C VAL A 89 3.40 -8.09 6.63
N LEU A 90 2.77 -8.92 5.81
CA LEU A 90 1.52 -9.61 6.11
C LEU A 90 1.82 -10.97 6.73
N ARG A 91 1.14 -11.32 7.82
CA ARG A 91 1.24 -12.67 8.38
C ARG A 91 0.37 -13.62 7.56
N VAL A 92 0.98 -14.67 7.03
CA VAL A 92 0.31 -15.72 6.27
C VAL A 92 0.38 -17.03 7.05
N GLU A 93 -0.77 -17.62 7.30
CA GLU A 93 -0.90 -18.97 7.84
C GLU A 93 -0.44 -19.99 6.80
N LYS A 94 0.52 -20.85 7.16
CA LYS A 94 0.89 -21.99 6.33
C LYS A 94 -0.05 -23.16 6.59
N SER A 95 -0.37 -23.91 5.54
CA SER A 95 -1.12 -25.15 5.60
C SER A 95 -0.48 -26.26 6.47
N SER A 96 0.77 -26.08 6.89
CA SER A 96 1.53 -27.01 7.76
C SER A 96 1.91 -26.43 9.14
N GLY A 97 1.19 -25.41 9.62
CA GLY A 97 1.26 -24.97 11.04
C GLY A 97 2.47 -24.12 11.42
N GLY A 98 3.25 -23.63 10.46
CA GLY A 98 4.36 -22.71 10.72
C GLY A 98 4.04 -21.25 10.38
N GLU A 99 4.08 -20.35 11.34
CA GLU A 99 4.06 -18.91 11.07
C GLU A 99 5.40 -18.45 10.45
N PHE A 100 5.35 -17.57 9.45
CA PHE A 100 6.53 -16.79 9.06
C PHE A 100 6.84 -15.75 10.15
N LYS A 101 7.67 -16.10 11.13
CA LYS A 101 8.33 -15.11 11.98
C LYS A 101 9.60 -14.65 11.29
N HIS A 102 9.54 -13.51 10.61
CA HIS A 102 10.76 -12.81 10.21
C HIS A 102 11.08 -11.75 11.25
N SER A 103 12.29 -11.81 11.80
CA SER A 103 12.80 -10.81 12.74
C SER A 103 12.92 -9.46 12.03
N VAL A 104 12.20 -8.49 12.59
CA VAL A 104 12.36 -7.08 12.25
C VAL A 104 13.72 -6.64 12.83
N GLN A 105 14.69 -6.32 11.97
CA GLN A 105 15.92 -5.65 12.38
C GLN A 105 15.65 -4.15 12.52
N SER A 106 16.14 -3.55 13.62
CA SER A 106 16.04 -2.12 13.94
C SER A 106 16.69 -1.24 12.88
N GLY A 107 15.84 -0.62 12.08
CA GLY A 107 16.05 0.60 11.30
C GLY A 107 14.67 1.26 11.13
N SER A 108 14.61 2.54 10.74
CA SER A 108 13.34 3.21 10.42
C SER A 108 12.74 2.63 9.13
N ILE A 109 12.09 1.47 9.24
CA ILE A 109 11.56 0.71 8.10
C ILE A 109 10.51 1.53 7.34
N LEU A 110 10.56 1.47 6.01
CA LEU A 110 9.51 1.98 5.14
C LEU A 110 8.15 1.42 5.56
N GLN A 111 7.26 2.31 5.97
CA GLN A 111 5.88 1.98 6.28
C GLN A 111 4.98 2.42 5.13
N LEU A 112 3.98 1.59 4.85
CA LEU A 112 2.90 1.89 3.94
C LEU A 112 1.60 1.95 4.73
N ASP A 113 0.82 3.01 4.54
CA ASP A 113 -0.56 3.09 4.96
C ASP A 113 -1.47 3.36 3.75
N TYR A 114 -2.76 3.09 3.91
CA TYR A 114 -3.74 3.19 2.85
C TYR A 114 -5.07 3.71 3.38
N THR A 115 -5.63 4.66 2.64
CA THR A 115 -6.99 5.19 2.87
C THR A 115 -7.70 5.39 1.54
N THR A 116 -9.00 5.67 1.60
CA THR A 116 -9.76 6.18 0.46
C THR A 116 -10.15 7.63 0.73
N TYR A 117 -10.18 8.43 -0.33
CA TYR A 117 -10.67 9.81 -0.28
C TYR A 117 -11.46 10.11 -1.54
N GLN A 118 -12.76 10.36 -1.38
CA GLN A 118 -13.71 10.56 -2.50
C GLN A 118 -13.62 9.43 -3.55
N GLY A 119 -13.53 8.17 -3.11
CA GLY A 119 -13.42 6.99 -3.99
C GLY A 119 -12.04 6.78 -4.64
N ILE A 120 -11.08 7.67 -4.39
CA ILE A 120 -9.69 7.55 -4.86
C ILE A 120 -8.83 6.90 -3.77
N GLY A 121 -8.04 5.90 -4.14
CA GLY A 121 -7.08 5.28 -3.23
C GLY A 121 -5.93 6.23 -2.91
N VAL A 122 -5.56 6.32 -1.64
CA VAL A 122 -4.46 7.16 -1.14
C VAL A 122 -3.45 6.26 -0.45
N PHE A 123 -2.27 6.14 -1.03
CA PHE A 123 -1.13 5.45 -0.43
C PHE A 123 -0.25 6.46 0.29
N LYS A 124 0.05 6.19 1.54
CA LYS A 124 0.97 7.01 2.33
C LYS A 124 2.22 6.22 2.62
N PHE A 125 3.37 6.73 2.19
CA PHE A 125 4.66 6.18 2.52
C PHE A 125 5.31 7.03 3.61
N SER A 126 5.89 6.37 4.62
CA SER A 126 6.55 7.04 5.74
C SER A 126 7.80 6.29 6.18
N GLY A 127 8.76 6.98 6.79
CA GLY A 127 10.05 6.42 7.18
C GLY A 127 11.11 6.51 6.06
N THR A 128 12.06 5.60 6.02
CA THR A 128 13.20 5.68 5.09
C THR A 128 13.09 4.66 3.95
N ILE A 129 13.50 5.07 2.75
CA ILE A 129 13.74 4.20 1.60
C ILE A 129 15.26 4.13 1.44
N GLU A 130 15.91 3.28 2.24
CA GLU A 130 17.38 3.32 2.40
C GLU A 130 18.08 2.06 1.88
N ASN A 131 17.39 0.93 1.87
CA ASN A 131 17.98 -0.34 1.46
C ASN A 131 17.20 -0.96 0.30
N SER A 132 17.79 -1.99 -0.31
CA SER A 132 17.21 -2.68 -1.46
C SER A 132 15.82 -3.27 -1.20
N ARG A 133 15.49 -3.62 0.05
CA ARG A 133 14.18 -4.15 0.43
C ARG A 133 13.11 -3.06 0.38
N ASP A 134 13.39 -1.90 0.96
CA ASP A 134 12.45 -0.78 1.01
C ASP A 134 12.20 -0.24 -0.40
N SER A 135 13.27 -0.08 -1.17
CA SER A 135 13.20 0.32 -2.59
C SER A 135 12.42 -0.68 -3.44
N ALA A 136 12.58 -1.99 -3.19
CA ALA A 136 11.81 -3.03 -3.89
C ALA A 136 10.32 -3.02 -3.49
N MET A 137 9.99 -2.90 -2.20
CA MET A 137 8.60 -2.80 -1.75
C MET A 137 7.91 -1.58 -2.37
N PHE A 138 8.56 -0.42 -2.30
CA PHE A 138 8.06 0.81 -2.92
C PHE A 138 7.81 0.61 -4.42
N LEU A 139 8.81 0.11 -5.16
CA LEU A 139 8.71 -0.16 -6.59
C LEU A 139 7.56 -1.11 -6.94
N ASN A 140 7.43 -2.20 -6.22
CA ASN A 140 6.46 -3.24 -6.58
C ASN A 140 5.02 -2.79 -6.28
N ILE A 141 4.79 -2.04 -5.19
CA ILE A 141 3.49 -1.42 -4.92
C ILE A 141 3.15 -0.38 -5.98
N VAL A 142 4.11 0.48 -6.32
CA VAL A 142 3.98 1.47 -7.40
C VAL A 142 3.65 0.80 -8.73
N ASN A 143 4.38 -0.24 -9.12
CA ASN A 143 4.12 -0.99 -10.36
C ASN A 143 2.73 -1.61 -10.36
N LYS A 144 2.29 -2.12 -9.20
CA LYS A 144 0.94 -2.67 -9.05
C LYS A 144 -0.14 -1.60 -9.22
N ILE A 145 0.07 -0.41 -8.64
CA ILE A 145 -0.81 0.75 -8.85
C ILE A 145 -0.91 1.10 -10.34
N ILE A 146 0.23 1.17 -11.04
CA ILE A 146 0.28 1.46 -12.48
C ILE A 146 -0.49 0.39 -13.27
N HIS A 147 -0.21 -0.89 -12.99
CA HIS A 147 -0.84 -2.02 -13.69
C HIS A 147 -2.36 -2.04 -13.51
N ASP A 148 -2.87 -1.67 -12.34
CA ASP A 148 -4.32 -1.62 -12.10
C ASP A 148 -5.02 -0.48 -12.87
N GLY A 149 -4.25 0.52 -13.34
CA GLY A 149 -4.75 1.59 -14.21
C GLY A 149 -5.73 2.56 -13.54
N GLN A 150 -5.88 2.49 -12.22
CA GLN A 150 -6.81 3.33 -11.46
C GLN A 150 -6.17 4.67 -11.06
N LYS A 151 -7.01 5.71 -10.92
CA LYS A 151 -6.57 6.96 -10.29
C LYS A 151 -6.16 6.69 -8.84
N MET A 152 -4.93 7.07 -8.48
CA MET A 152 -4.39 6.94 -7.13
C MET A 152 -3.58 8.16 -6.71
N LEU A 153 -3.63 8.48 -5.42
CA LEU A 153 -2.83 9.52 -4.78
C LEU A 153 -1.71 8.89 -3.96
N ILE A 154 -0.54 9.51 -3.97
CA ILE A 154 0.62 9.14 -3.15
C ILE A 154 0.99 10.31 -2.25
N ASP A 155 0.90 10.10 -0.94
CA ASP A 155 1.37 11.02 0.10
C ASP A 155 2.85 10.75 0.40
N MET A 156 3.66 11.79 0.28
CA MET A 156 5.11 11.75 0.52
C MET A 156 5.54 12.63 1.72
N GLY A 157 4.60 13.09 2.55
CA GLY A 157 4.89 14.02 3.63
C GLY A 157 5.78 13.47 4.72
N ASP A 158 5.64 12.18 5.02
CA ASP A 158 6.32 11.54 6.15
C ASP A 158 7.53 10.69 5.70
N ILE A 159 8.00 10.89 4.46
CA ILE A 159 9.22 10.22 3.98
C ILE A 159 10.44 10.94 4.55
N GLU A 160 11.22 10.24 5.37
CA GLU A 160 12.37 10.78 6.09
C GLU A 160 13.66 10.72 5.28
N TYR A 161 13.78 9.77 4.35
CA TYR A 161 14.97 9.59 3.50
C TYR A 161 14.66 8.76 2.26
N ILE A 162 15.33 9.04 1.14
CA ILE A 162 15.27 8.24 -0.08
C ILE A 162 16.69 8.07 -0.65
N ASP A 163 17.12 6.83 -0.87
CA ASP A 163 18.38 6.48 -1.51
C ASP A 163 18.32 6.63 -3.05
N SER A 164 19.43 6.33 -3.71
CA SER A 164 19.52 6.40 -5.18
C SER A 164 18.59 5.41 -5.89
N LEU A 165 18.32 4.25 -5.29
CA LEU A 165 17.39 3.26 -5.85
C LEU A 165 15.95 3.77 -5.80
N GLY A 166 15.50 4.29 -4.66
CA GLY A 166 14.19 4.89 -4.48
C GLY A 166 13.97 6.09 -5.40
N ILE A 167 14.98 6.94 -5.59
CA ILE A 167 14.94 8.01 -6.60
C ILE A 167 14.75 7.43 -8.00
N GLY A 168 15.50 6.38 -8.37
CA GLY A 168 15.35 5.72 -9.68
C GLY A 168 13.92 5.18 -9.92
N VAL A 169 13.27 4.67 -8.87
CA VAL A 169 11.87 4.23 -8.91
C VAL A 169 10.94 5.43 -9.17
N LEU A 170 11.12 6.54 -8.44
CA LEU A 170 10.34 7.76 -8.65
C LEU A 170 10.53 8.32 -10.06
N VAL A 171 11.76 8.39 -10.57
CA VAL A 171 12.06 8.81 -11.95
C VAL A 171 11.28 7.97 -12.96
N ARG A 172 11.28 6.64 -12.80
CA ARG A 172 10.57 5.72 -13.69
C ARG A 172 9.06 5.95 -13.64
N LEU A 173 8.49 6.00 -12.43
CA LEU A 173 7.08 6.28 -12.21
C LEU A 173 6.69 7.62 -12.85
N PHE A 174 7.55 8.62 -12.71
CA PHE A 174 7.30 9.94 -13.21
C PHE A 174 7.25 9.99 -14.75
N LYS A 175 8.18 9.30 -15.42
CA LYS A 175 8.14 9.13 -16.88
C LYS A 175 6.84 8.48 -17.34
N LEU A 176 6.38 7.43 -16.65
CA LEU A 176 5.13 6.75 -16.97
C LEU A 176 3.91 7.66 -16.86
N ILE A 177 3.88 8.55 -15.85
CA ILE A 177 2.81 9.54 -15.69
C ILE A 177 2.85 10.56 -16.83
N GLN A 178 4.03 11.07 -17.19
CA GLN A 178 4.21 12.02 -18.29
C GLN A 178 3.74 11.45 -19.64
N GLU A 179 4.00 10.16 -19.88
CA GLU A 179 3.59 9.44 -21.08
C GLU A 179 2.10 9.05 -21.07
N GLY A 180 1.33 9.41 -20.02
CA GLY A 180 -0.07 9.04 -19.88
C GLY A 180 -0.31 7.56 -19.57
N ARG A 181 0.74 6.81 -19.19
CA ARG A 181 0.69 5.37 -18.86
C ARG A 181 0.39 5.10 -17.39
N ALA A 182 0.20 6.13 -16.57
CA ALA A 182 -0.12 6.00 -15.15
C ALA A 182 -1.02 7.16 -14.68
N LEU A 183 -2.10 6.82 -13.96
CA LEU A 183 -3.03 7.79 -13.38
C LEU A 183 -2.69 8.08 -11.91
N VAL A 184 -1.46 8.51 -11.65
CA VAL A 184 -0.94 8.71 -10.30
C VAL A 184 -0.57 10.18 -10.08
N ARG A 185 -0.83 10.70 -8.88
CA ARG A 185 -0.39 12.04 -8.46
C ARG A 185 0.19 12.03 -7.07
N PHE A 186 1.16 12.91 -6.85
CA PHE A 186 1.88 13.03 -5.58
C PHE A 186 1.50 14.31 -4.87
N PHE A 187 1.37 14.23 -3.56
CA PHE A 187 1.16 15.40 -2.74
C PHE A 187 1.97 15.34 -1.45
N GLY A 188 2.02 16.48 -0.76
CA GLY A 188 2.56 16.55 0.59
C GLY A 188 4.07 16.41 0.67
N ALA A 189 4.81 16.38 -0.45
CA ALA A 189 6.27 16.24 -0.44
C ALA A 189 6.91 17.24 0.53
N ASN A 190 7.66 16.74 1.52
CA ASN A 190 8.38 17.59 2.46
C ASN A 190 9.61 18.25 1.81
N ALA A 191 10.27 19.15 2.53
CA ALA A 191 11.40 19.93 2.00
C ALA A 191 12.54 19.05 1.48
N MET A 192 12.86 17.96 2.18
CA MET A 192 13.92 17.02 1.79
C MET A 192 13.56 16.31 0.48
N VAL A 193 12.33 15.75 0.38
CA VAL A 193 11.86 15.11 -0.84
C VAL A 193 11.83 16.11 -2.01
N ARG A 194 11.36 17.34 -1.78
CA ARG A 194 11.34 18.39 -2.81
C ARG A 194 12.75 18.71 -3.31
N GLN A 195 13.70 18.93 -2.40
CA GLN A 195 15.09 19.20 -2.75
C GLN A 195 15.70 18.04 -3.56
N LEU A 196 15.44 16.78 -3.17
CA LEU A 196 15.88 15.62 -3.94
C LEU A 196 15.29 15.63 -5.36
N LEU A 197 14.00 15.89 -5.50
CA LEU A 197 13.33 15.95 -6.80
C LEU A 197 13.85 17.12 -7.66
N GLU A 198 14.17 18.26 -7.06
CA GLU A 198 14.76 19.43 -7.74
C GLU A 198 16.16 19.15 -8.26
N VAL A 199 17.04 18.59 -7.43
CA VAL A 199 18.42 18.21 -7.81
C VAL A 199 18.40 17.23 -8.98
N ASN A 200 17.44 16.30 -8.98
CA ASN A 200 17.26 15.32 -10.05
C ASN A 200 16.44 15.86 -11.24
N ARG A 201 16.08 17.15 -11.26
CA ARG A 201 15.28 17.81 -12.30
C ARG A 201 13.93 17.12 -12.59
N LEU A 202 13.33 16.56 -11.56
CA LEU A 202 12.07 15.83 -11.65
C LEU A 202 10.84 16.73 -11.46
N THR A 203 11.01 17.85 -10.78
CA THR A 203 9.96 18.87 -10.58
C THR A 203 9.54 19.58 -11.87
N THR A 204 10.36 19.53 -12.93
CA THR A 204 10.02 20.09 -14.24
C THR A 204 9.13 19.16 -15.07
N ILE A 205 9.07 17.87 -14.70
CA ILE A 205 8.35 16.83 -15.42
C ILE A 205 7.00 16.57 -14.76
N ILE A 206 6.89 16.78 -13.44
CA ILE A 206 5.71 16.41 -12.65
C ILE A 206 5.25 17.51 -11.71
N LYS A 207 3.93 17.66 -11.67
CA LYS A 207 3.24 18.50 -10.71
C LYS A 207 3.20 17.79 -9.34
N LEU A 208 3.91 18.37 -8.38
CA LEU A 208 3.79 18.05 -6.95
C LEU A 208 2.75 18.98 -6.33
N TYR A 209 1.73 18.39 -5.72
CA TYR A 209 0.67 19.14 -5.07
C TYR A 209 1.00 19.35 -3.59
N ASN A 210 0.53 20.44 -3.00
CA ASN A 210 0.77 20.71 -1.58
C ASN A 210 -0.17 19.90 -0.68
N SER A 211 -1.39 19.62 -1.16
CA SER A 211 -2.39 18.86 -0.41
C SER A 211 -3.07 17.79 -1.24
N ARG A 212 -3.70 16.83 -0.55
CA ARG A 212 -4.54 15.80 -1.14
C ARG A 212 -5.67 16.41 -1.99
N ASP A 213 -6.29 17.49 -1.49
CA ASP A 213 -7.39 18.17 -2.17
C ASP A 213 -6.93 18.84 -3.46
N GLU A 214 -5.77 19.50 -3.45
CA GLU A 214 -5.19 20.12 -4.63
C GLU A 214 -4.84 19.07 -5.70
N ALA A 215 -4.30 17.93 -5.27
CA ALA A 215 -3.99 16.81 -6.14
C ALA A 215 -5.24 16.22 -6.81
N LEU A 216 -6.34 16.13 -6.07
CA LEU A 216 -7.62 15.65 -6.57
C LEU A 216 -8.24 16.64 -7.57
N LEU A 217 -8.32 17.92 -7.20
CA LEU A 217 -8.88 18.99 -8.04
C LEU A 217 -8.18 19.09 -9.38
N GLY A 218 -6.87 18.90 -9.42
CA GLY A 218 -6.19 19.00 -10.70
C GLY A 218 -6.63 17.91 -11.71
N TRP A 219 -7.23 16.77 -11.32
CA TRP A 219 -7.70 15.78 -12.30
C TRP A 219 -8.99 16.24 -12.94
N ILE A 220 -9.79 16.99 -12.18
CA ILE A 220 -11.02 17.63 -12.65
C ILE A 220 -10.65 18.72 -13.66
N ASN A 221 -9.64 19.54 -13.35
CA ASN A 221 -9.22 20.65 -14.22
C ASN A 221 -8.42 20.22 -15.46
N SER A 222 -7.88 19.00 -15.52
CA SER A 222 -7.18 18.47 -16.70
C SER A 222 -8.11 17.73 -17.68
N ALA A 223 -9.40 17.61 -17.36
CA ALA A 223 -10.41 16.90 -18.17
C ALA A 223 -11.34 17.85 -18.96
N ASN A 224 -11.11 19.16 -18.87
CA ASN A 224 -11.72 20.23 -19.66
C ASN A 224 -10.67 20.85 -20.57
#